data_AF-A0A9W8UWP1-F1
#
_entry.id   AF-A0A9W8UWP1-F1
#
_cell.length_a   1.000
_cell.length_b   1.000
_cell.length_c   1.000
_cell.angle_alpha   90.00
_cell.angle_beta   90.00
_cell.angle_gamma   90.00
#
_symmetry.space_group_name_H-M   'P 1'
#
loop_
_entity.id
_entity.type
_entity.pdbx_description
1 polymer ?
#
loop_
_entity_poly.entity_id
_entity_poly.type
_entity_poly.pdbx_seq_one_letter_code
_entity_poly.pdbx_strand_id
1 'polypeptide(L)'
;MTRGHEPYAELEPGPHIVDLLRDMKFPELDQGCVYVIIDRCWKGYYDSVESLAKETAGLDGAVSLPRAEALDESHVSEMQDRYQRLVDDGMLETDE
;
A
#
# COMPACT_ATOMS: atom_id res chain seq x y z
N MET A 1 11.73 -3.64 0.57
CA MET A 1 10.81 -3.33 -0.55
C MET A 1 10.61 -4.61 -1.32
N THR A 2 9.38 -5.10 -1.53
CA THR A 2 9.14 -6.40 -2.20
C THR A 2 9.59 -6.45 -3.67
N ARG A 3 10.30 -5.42 -4.19
CA ARG A 3 10.78 -5.33 -5.59
C ARG A 3 9.69 -5.59 -6.65
N GLY A 4 8.41 -5.39 -6.29
CA GLY A 4 7.27 -5.71 -7.16
C GLY A 4 6.73 -7.14 -7.02
N HIS A 5 7.25 -7.94 -6.09
CA HIS A 5 6.68 -9.24 -5.75
C HIS A 5 5.38 -9.09 -4.98
N GLU A 6 4.40 -9.89 -5.40
CA GLU A 6 3.11 -10.04 -4.72
C GLU A 6 3.32 -10.68 -3.34
N PRO A 7 2.64 -10.19 -2.28
CA PRO A 7 2.64 -10.86 -0.99
C PRO A 7 2.22 -12.32 -1.14
N TYR A 8 2.96 -13.24 -0.51
CA TYR A 8 2.70 -14.69 -0.54
C TYR A 8 2.81 -15.35 -1.92
N ALA A 9 3.50 -14.75 -2.90
CA ALA A 9 3.67 -15.34 -4.25
C ALA A 9 4.26 -16.76 -4.26
N GLU A 10 4.97 -17.15 -3.20
CA GLU A 10 5.57 -18.49 -3.03
C GLU A 10 4.59 -19.53 -2.47
N LEU A 11 3.39 -19.11 -2.04
CA LEU A 11 2.35 -20.00 -1.53
C LEU A 11 1.36 -20.33 -2.64
N GLU A 12 0.81 -21.56 -2.59
CA GLU A 12 -0.31 -21.93 -3.46
C GLU A 12 -1.49 -20.97 -3.22
N PRO A 13 -2.17 -20.48 -4.27
CA PRO A 13 -3.35 -19.64 -4.07
C PRO A 13 -4.44 -20.37 -3.30
N GLY A 14 -5.01 -19.75 -2.26
CA GLY A 14 -6.13 -20.37 -1.54
C GLY A 14 -6.58 -19.65 -0.27
N PRO A 15 -7.59 -20.22 0.43
CA PRO A 15 -8.20 -19.61 1.61
C PRO A 15 -7.21 -19.32 2.74
N HIS A 16 -6.12 -20.08 2.83
CA HIS A 16 -5.09 -19.86 3.84
C HIS A 16 -4.39 -18.50 3.70
N ILE A 17 -4.31 -17.93 2.48
CA ILE A 17 -3.81 -16.56 2.29
C ILE A 17 -4.73 -15.55 2.97
N VAL A 18 -6.04 -15.76 2.88
CA VAL A 18 -7.04 -14.92 3.56
C VAL A 18 -6.87 -15.02 5.07
N ASP A 19 -6.58 -16.20 5.59
CA ASP A 19 -6.32 -16.37 7.03
C ASP A 19 -5.02 -15.67 7.47
N LEU A 20 -3.96 -15.69 6.65
CA LEU A 20 -2.74 -14.91 6.90
C LEU A 20 -3.00 -13.40 6.92
N LEU A 21 -3.82 -12.91 6.00
CA LEU A 21 -4.24 -11.51 5.95
C LEU A 21 -5.05 -11.13 7.21
N ARG A 22 -6.03 -11.96 7.61
CA ARG A 22 -6.83 -11.74 8.83
C ARG A 22 -6.00 -11.76 10.10
N ASP A 23 -5.02 -12.67 10.16
CA ASP A 23 -4.09 -12.80 11.29
C ASP A 23 -3.02 -11.69 11.29
N MET A 24 -3.01 -10.82 10.28
CA MET A 24 -2.00 -9.78 10.10
C MET A 24 -0.57 -10.35 10.06
N LYS A 25 -0.42 -11.57 9.51
CA LYS A 25 0.86 -12.28 9.39
C LYS A 25 1.59 -11.87 8.14
N PHE A 26 2.44 -10.86 8.26
CA PHE A 26 3.25 -10.40 7.15
C PHE A 26 4.27 -11.47 6.69
N PRO A 27 4.50 -11.63 5.36
CA PRO A 27 5.55 -12.52 4.86
C PRO A 27 6.91 -12.17 5.45
N GLU A 28 7.74 -13.17 5.72
CA GLU A 28 9.13 -12.93 6.12
C GLU A 28 9.87 -12.25 4.96
N LEU A 29 10.37 -11.03 5.19
CA LEU A 29 11.32 -10.37 4.27
C LEU A 29 12.72 -10.41 4.88
N ASP A 30 13.70 -9.97 4.09
CA ASP A 30 15.06 -9.78 4.58
C ASP A 30 15.14 -8.85 5.80
N GLN A 31 16.08 -9.14 6.70
CA GLN A 31 16.23 -8.39 7.94
C GLN A 31 16.76 -6.98 7.65
N GLY A 32 16.01 -5.97 8.06
CA GLY A 32 16.40 -4.56 7.92
C GLY A 32 15.43 -3.60 8.60
N CYS A 33 15.85 -2.34 8.77
CA CYS A 33 15.01 -1.28 9.37
C CYS A 33 13.69 -1.07 8.60
N VAL A 34 13.72 -1.23 7.28
CA VAL A 34 12.54 -1.13 6.42
C VAL A 34 11.53 -2.25 6.70
N TYR A 35 12.00 -3.46 7.02
CA TYR A 35 11.11 -4.57 7.38
C TYR A 35 10.31 -4.26 8.64
N VAL A 36 10.97 -3.72 9.67
CA VAL A 36 10.31 -3.33 10.92
C VAL A 36 9.23 -2.28 10.67
N ILE A 37 9.49 -1.31 9.81
CA ILE A 37 8.51 -0.28 9.46
C ILE A 37 7.32 -0.91 8.71
N ILE A 38 7.56 -1.80 7.75
CA ILE A 38 6.49 -2.48 7.00
C ILE A 38 5.64 -3.36 7.92
N ASP A 39 6.26 -4.14 8.81
CA ASP A 39 5.54 -4.96 9.81
C ASP A 39 4.65 -4.07 10.72
N ARG A 40 5.17 -2.91 11.11
CA ARG A 40 4.40 -1.95 11.91
C ARG A 40 3.24 -1.31 11.16
N CYS A 41 3.43 -0.96 9.88
CA CYS A 41 2.34 -0.53 9.01
C CYS A 41 1.27 -1.61 8.90
N TRP A 42 1.70 -2.85 8.67
CA TRP A 42 0.80 -3.99 8.50
C TRP A 42 -0.04 -4.21 9.75
N LYS A 43 0.54 -4.13 10.95
CA LYS A 43 -0.16 -4.31 12.23
C LYS A 43 -0.90 -3.08 12.74
N GLY A 44 -0.87 -1.96 11.99
CA GLY A 44 -1.54 -0.72 12.39
C GLY A 44 -0.91 -0.01 13.59
N TYR A 45 0.40 -0.14 13.80
CA TYR A 45 1.10 0.51 14.93
C TYR A 45 1.40 2.00 14.73
N TYR A 46 1.00 2.58 13.59
CA TYR A 46 1.12 4.02 13.35
C TYR A 46 -0.25 4.68 13.51
N ASP A 47 -0.35 5.59 14.47
CA ASP A 47 -1.57 6.35 14.73
C ASP A 47 -1.91 7.34 13.60
N SER A 48 -0.92 7.69 12.77
CA SER A 48 -1.08 8.63 11.66
C SER A 48 -0.04 8.44 10.56
N VAL A 49 -0.38 8.89 9.35
CA VAL A 49 0.56 8.97 8.21
C VAL A 49 1.76 9.87 8.53
N GLU A 50 1.57 10.91 9.34
CA GLU A 50 2.65 11.79 9.79
C GLU A 50 3.69 11.03 10.64
N SER A 51 3.23 10.12 11.50
CA SER A 51 4.11 9.32 12.37
C SER A 51 4.97 8.37 11.53
N LEU A 52 4.37 7.74 10.51
CA LEU A 52 5.09 6.93 9.53
C LEU A 52 6.10 7.77 8.73
N ALA A 53 5.71 8.97 8.28
CA ALA A 53 6.57 9.88 7.55
C ALA A 53 7.81 10.30 8.36
N LYS A 54 7.63 10.57 9.66
CA LYS A 54 8.74 10.91 10.57
C LYS A 54 9.73 9.75 10.73
N GLU A 55 9.25 8.53 10.90
CA GLU A 55 10.13 7.37 11.06
C GLU A 55 10.87 7.02 9.76
N THR A 56 10.20 7.14 8.61
CA THR A 56 10.79 6.85 7.30
C THR A 56 11.75 7.93 6.79
N ALA A 57 11.71 9.16 7.33
CA ALA A 57 12.58 10.26 6.93
C ALA A 57 14.08 9.99 7.14
N GLY A 58 14.42 9.09 8.07
CA GLY A 58 15.80 8.69 8.36
C GLY A 58 16.31 7.52 7.54
N LEU A 59 15.51 6.96 6.62
CA LEU A 59 15.92 5.82 5.80
C LEU A 59 16.89 6.24 4.69
N ASP A 60 17.84 5.36 4.39
CA ASP A 60 18.73 5.53 3.25
C ASP A 60 17.92 5.67 1.96
N GLY A 61 18.17 6.75 1.22
CA GLY A 61 17.45 7.08 -0.01
C GLY A 61 16.23 7.98 0.17
N ALA A 62 15.79 8.26 1.40
CA ALA A 62 14.67 9.18 1.67
C ALA A 62 14.93 10.62 1.17
N VAL A 63 16.21 11.02 1.12
CA VAL A 63 16.64 12.35 0.63
C VAL A 63 16.90 12.35 -0.88
N SER A 64 17.16 11.19 -1.50
CA SER A 64 17.57 11.08 -2.90
C SER A 64 16.44 10.68 -3.86
N LEU A 65 15.33 10.14 -3.34
CA LEU A 65 14.16 9.86 -4.16
C LEU A 65 13.38 11.16 -4.40
N PRO A 66 12.87 11.41 -5.62
CA PRO A 66 11.89 12.46 -5.82
C PRO A 66 10.76 12.19 -4.83
N ARG A 67 10.46 13.18 -3.98
CA ARG A 67 9.22 13.17 -3.20
C ARG A 67 8.10 12.83 -4.17
N ALA A 68 7.31 11.80 -3.88
CA ALA A 68 6.16 11.46 -4.71
C ALA A 68 5.42 12.76 -5.04
N GLU A 69 5.31 13.07 -6.33
CA GLU A 69 4.63 14.30 -6.75
C GLU A 69 3.24 14.24 -6.12
N ALA A 70 2.92 15.26 -5.32
CA ALA A 70 1.56 15.41 -4.84
C ALA A 70 0.69 15.40 -6.09
N LEU A 71 -0.20 14.40 -6.20
CA LEU A 71 -1.09 14.31 -7.35
C LEU A 71 -1.81 15.65 -7.46
N ASP A 72 -1.62 16.32 -8.58
CA ASP A 72 -2.24 17.61 -8.81
C ASP A 72 -3.76 17.48 -8.65
N GLU A 73 -4.38 18.53 -8.11
CA GLU A 73 -5.83 18.54 -7.85
C GLU A 73 -6.60 18.32 -9.16
N SER A 74 -6.03 18.79 -10.29
CA SER A 74 -6.55 18.52 -11.63
C SER A 74 -6.53 17.04 -12.01
N HIS A 75 -5.46 16.31 -11.65
CA HIS A 75 -5.30 14.89 -11.94
C HIS A 75 -6.26 14.04 -11.12
N VAL A 76 -6.45 14.40 -9.85
CA VAL A 76 -7.43 13.73 -8.98
C VAL A 76 -8.85 13.94 -9.53
N SER A 77 -9.17 15.17 -9.92
CA SER A 77 -10.49 15.50 -10.47
C SER A 77 -10.74 14.79 -11.80
N GLU A 78 -9.74 14.70 -12.68
CA GLU A 78 -9.83 13.96 -13.95
C GLU A 78 -10.08 12.47 -13.73
N MET A 79 -9.39 11.86 -12.76
CA MET A 79 -9.59 10.46 -12.42
C MET A 79 -10.98 10.20 -11.85
N GLN A 80 -11.48 11.08 -10.96
CA GLN A 80 -12.84 10.98 -10.43
C GLN A 80 -13.89 11.06 -11.54
N ASP A 81 -13.74 12.00 -12.48
CA ASP A 81 -14.64 12.14 -13.64
C ASP A 81 -14.65 10.88 -14.51
N ARG A 82 -13.48 10.27 -14.73
CA ARG A 82 -13.37 9.01 -15.49
C ARG A 82 -14.03 7.85 -14.78
N TYR A 83 -13.85 7.72 -13.46
CA TYR A 83 -14.52 6.69 -12.68
C TYR A 83 -16.03 6.87 -12.68
N GLN A 84 -16.52 8.11 -12.51
CA GLN A 84 -17.95 8.40 -12.54
C GLN A 84 -18.58 7.98 -13.87
N ARG A 85 -17.93 8.29 -15.00
CA ARG A 85 -18.41 7.85 -16.32
C ARG A 85 -18.46 6.34 -16.47
N LEU A 86 -17.48 5.61 -15.92
CA LEU A 86 -17.47 4.15 -15.99
C LEU A 86 -18.60 3.51 -15.17
N VAL A 87 -18.99 4.15 -14.05
CA VAL A 87 -20.16 3.78 -13.27
C VAL A 87 -21.44 4.10 -14.04
N ASP A 88 -21.54 5.30 -14.62
CA ASP A 88 -22.71 5.74 -15.38
C ASP A 88 -22.93 4.89 -16.64
N ASP A 89 -21.85 4.43 -17.29
CA ASP A 89 -21.88 3.53 -18.44
C ASP A 89 -22.17 2.06 -18.07
N GLY A 90 -22.35 1.76 -16.78
CA GLY A 90 -22.64 0.41 -16.28
C GLY A 90 -21.49 -0.59 -16.43
N MET A 91 -20.26 -0.10 -16.63
CA MET A 91 -19.06 -0.94 -16.71
C MET A 91 -18.52 -1.31 -15.32
N LEU A 92 -18.99 -0.65 -14.27
CA LEU A 92 -18.67 -0.93 -12.87
C LEU A 92 -19.95 -0.93 -12.04
N GLU A 93 -20.24 -2.05 -11.37
CA GLU A 93 -21.31 -2.11 -10.38
C GLU A 93 -20.82 -1.46 -9.08
N THR A 94 -21.64 -0.58 -8.51
CA THR A 94 -21.46 -0.12 -7.13
C THR A 94 -22.26 -1.08 -6.26
N ASP A 95 -21.56 -1.88 -5.44
CA ASP A 95 -22.21 -2.73 -4.45
C ASP A 95 -23.01 -1.84 -3.48
N GLU A 96 -24.34 -1.99 -3.49
CA GLU A 96 -25.29 -1.37 -2.54
C GLU A 96 -25.53 -2.27 -1.32
#